data_AF-A0A2H0BBM6-F1
#
_entry.id   AF-A0A2H0BBM6-F1
#
_cell.length_a   1.000
_cell.length_b   1.000
_cell.length_c   1.000
_cell.angle_alpha   90.00
_cell.angle_beta   90.00
_cell.angle_gamma   90.00
#
_symmetry.space_group_name_H-M   'P 1'
#
loop_
_entity.id
_entity.type
_entity.pdbx_description
1 polymer ?
#
loop_
_entity_poly.entity_id
_entity_poly.type
_entity_poly.pdbx_seq_one_letter_code
_entity_poly.pdbx_strand_id
1 'polypeptide(L)'
;MDLSVIPGIRADIQPDTTDLIVLFKIKNVNIAAKAYYYFGTVHDAGDVLSVTGNIIGQNGTYYLQVNGVQKEILGYTVTGFIKLSNVQNAGFHYLTVFVEDNNGLISVQNS
;
A
#
# COMPACT_ATOMS: atom_id res chain seq x y z
N MET A 1 18.78 9.22 4.13
CA MET A 1 18.29 8.05 3.37
C MET A 1 16.81 8.29 3.16
N ASP A 2 16.33 8.27 1.92
CA ASP A 2 15.04 8.87 1.54
C ASP A 2 14.16 7.82 0.87
N LEU A 3 12.94 7.60 1.34
CA LEU A 3 12.01 6.57 0.88
C LEU A 3 10.94 7.24 0.01
N SER A 4 11.07 7.15 -1.33
CA SER A 4 10.13 7.74 -2.29
C SER A 4 9.17 6.69 -2.82
N VAL A 5 7.87 7.01 -2.84
CA VAL A 5 6.73 6.15 -3.19
C VAL A 5 5.96 6.84 -4.33
N ILE A 6 5.93 6.25 -5.53
CA ILE A 6 5.07 6.74 -6.63
C ILE A 6 3.91 5.76 -6.79
N PRO A 7 2.69 6.09 -6.32
CA PRO A 7 1.55 5.19 -6.40
C PRO A 7 1.01 5.11 -7.84
N GLY A 8 0.64 3.91 -8.27
CA GLY A 8 -0.18 3.65 -9.46
C GLY A 8 -1.33 2.71 -9.12
N ILE A 9 -2.53 2.98 -9.66
CA ILE A 9 -3.74 2.18 -9.39
C ILE A 9 -4.22 1.52 -10.68
N ARG A 10 -4.49 0.22 -10.63
CA ARG A 10 -5.35 -0.48 -11.59
C ARG A 10 -6.56 -1.05 -10.84
N ALA A 11 -7.75 -0.84 -11.37
CA ALA A 11 -9.00 -1.28 -10.76
C ALA A 11 -9.70 -2.31 -11.64
N ASP A 12 -10.18 -3.39 -11.03
CA ASP A 12 -11.13 -4.32 -11.64
C ASP A 12 -12.45 -4.26 -10.83
N ILE A 13 -13.53 -3.85 -11.49
CA ILE A 13 -14.82 -3.59 -10.85
C ILE A 13 -15.68 -4.86 -10.94
N GLN A 14 -15.99 -5.44 -9.79
CA GLN A 14 -16.91 -6.57 -9.64
C GLN A 14 -18.26 -6.07 -9.08
N PRO A 15 -19.34 -6.89 -9.15
CA PRO A 15 -20.69 -6.44 -8.77
C PRO A 15 -20.78 -5.84 -7.37
N ASP A 16 -20.03 -6.37 -6.40
CA ASP A 16 -20.11 -5.98 -4.99
C ASP A 16 -18.84 -5.27 -4.48
N THR A 17 -17.74 -5.38 -5.23
CA THR A 17 -16.40 -5.02 -4.76
C THR A 17 -15.53 -4.51 -5.89
N THR A 18 -14.58 -3.64 -5.57
CA THR A 18 -13.52 -3.20 -6.50
C THR A 18 -12.19 -3.75 -6.01
N ASP A 19 -11.52 -4.53 -6.86
CA ASP A 19 -10.17 -5.04 -6.58
C ASP A 19 -9.16 -4.03 -7.15
N LEU A 20 -8.35 -3.44 -6.26
CA LEU A 20 -7.33 -2.46 -6.58
C LEU A 20 -5.94 -3.08 -6.48
N ILE A 21 -5.14 -2.84 -7.52
CA ILE A 21 -3.70 -3.09 -7.51
C ILE A 21 -3.01 -1.74 -7.28
N VAL A 22 -2.37 -1.60 -6.12
CA VAL A 22 -1.59 -0.42 -5.74
C VAL A 22 -0.11 -0.72 -5.90
N LEU A 23 0.56 0.05 -6.75
CA LEU A 23 1.98 -0.11 -7.07
C LEU A 23 2.77 1.05 -6.51
N PHE A 24 3.87 0.82 -5.81
CA PHE A 24 4.78 1.88 -5.40
C PHE A 24 6.22 1.41 -5.29
N LYS A 25 7.17 2.33 -5.14
CA LYS A 25 8.59 2.01 -4.97
C LYS A 25 9.02 2.20 -3.51
N ILE A 26 9.96 1.37 -3.05
CA ILE A 26 10.64 1.53 -1.76
C ILE A 26 12.15 1.59 -2.03
N LYS A 27 12.80 2.72 -1.74
CA LYS A 27 14.25 2.86 -2.01
C LYS A 27 15.11 1.88 -1.22
N ASN A 28 14.69 1.52 0.00
CA ASN A 28 15.42 0.58 0.83
C ASN A 28 14.49 -0.42 1.55
N VAL A 29 14.29 -1.59 0.94
CA VAL A 29 13.35 -2.62 1.43
C VAL A 29 13.83 -3.33 2.70
N ASN A 30 15.14 -3.38 2.94
CA ASN A 30 15.70 -4.14 4.08
C ASN A 30 15.35 -3.55 5.46
N ILE A 31 15.00 -2.26 5.50
CA ILE A 31 14.57 -1.56 6.71
C ILE A 31 13.05 -1.36 6.76
N ALA A 32 12.31 -1.72 5.70
CA ALA A 32 10.88 -1.49 5.64
C ALA A 32 10.12 -2.59 6.40
N ALA A 33 9.18 -2.19 7.25
CA ALA A 33 8.41 -3.07 8.12
C ALA A 33 6.95 -3.18 7.67
N LYS A 34 6.31 -2.06 7.37
CA LYS A 34 4.89 -2.02 7.01
C LYS A 34 4.61 -1.02 5.90
N ALA A 35 3.57 -1.30 5.13
CA ALA A 35 2.95 -0.36 4.21
C ALA A 35 1.53 -0.06 4.68
N TYR A 36 1.19 1.22 4.80
CA TYR A 36 -0.15 1.68 5.14
C TYR A 36 -0.83 2.26 3.90
N TYR A 37 -2.10 1.93 3.72
CA TYR A 37 -2.94 2.40 2.61
C TYR A 37 -4.15 3.10 3.22
N TYR A 38 -4.17 4.43 3.15
CA TYR A 38 -5.24 5.26 3.68
C TYR A 38 -6.08 5.76 2.53
N PHE A 39 -7.29 5.21 2.42
CA PHE A 39 -8.33 5.67 1.53
C PHE A 39 -9.16 6.68 2.31
N GLY A 40 -9.25 7.91 1.83
CA GLY A 40 -9.93 8.98 2.53
C GLY A 40 -10.66 9.97 1.65
N THR A 41 -11.55 10.74 2.28
CA THR A 41 -12.25 11.87 1.64
C THR A 41 -11.36 13.11 1.54
N VAL A 42 -10.33 13.17 2.39
CA VAL A 42 -9.24 14.15 2.40
C VAL A 42 -7.88 13.44 2.53
N HIS A 43 -6.79 14.15 2.23
CA HIS A 43 -5.43 13.62 2.38
C HIS A 43 -5.17 13.10 3.80
N ASP A 44 -4.40 12.01 3.90
CA ASP A 44 -3.88 11.41 5.14
C ASP A 44 -4.92 10.92 6.19
N ALA A 45 -6.22 11.00 5.92
CA ALA A 45 -7.26 10.71 6.93
C ALA A 45 -7.57 9.20 7.09
N GLY A 46 -7.51 8.42 6.00
CA GLY A 46 -7.88 6.99 6.04
C GLY A 46 -9.30 6.71 6.50
N ASP A 47 -10.20 7.71 6.41
CA ASP A 47 -11.56 7.72 6.96
C ASP A 47 -12.55 6.82 6.19
N VAL A 48 -12.23 6.45 4.96
CA VAL A 48 -13.02 5.51 4.15
C VAL A 48 -12.56 4.07 4.38
N LEU A 49 -11.25 3.86 4.37
CA LEU A 49 -10.62 2.58 4.69
C LEU A 49 -9.15 2.80 5.05
N SER A 50 -8.68 2.10 6.06
CA SER A 50 -7.25 1.98 6.37
C SER A 50 -6.84 0.51 6.30
N VAL A 51 -5.82 0.22 5.49
CA VAL A 51 -5.25 -1.14 5.34
C VAL A 51 -3.78 -1.12 5.70
N THR A 52 -3.33 -2.15 6.40
CA THR A 52 -1.92 -2.37 6.72
C THR A 52 -1.43 -3.63 6.04
N GLY A 53 -0.31 -3.52 5.33
CA GLY A 53 0.43 -4.66 4.81
C GLY A 53 1.77 -4.81 5.53
N ASN A 54 2.15 -6.06 5.81
CA ASN A 54 3.44 -6.37 6.43
C ASN A 54 4.49 -6.61 5.34
N ILE A 55 5.66 -6.04 5.51
CA ILE A 55 6.84 -6.31 4.67
C ILE A 55 7.69 -7.33 5.42
N ILE A 56 7.90 -8.50 4.80
CA ILE A 56 8.60 -9.62 5.42
C ILE A 56 9.77 -10.05 4.55
N GLY A 57 10.93 -10.27 5.18
CA GLY A 57 12.09 -10.88 4.55
C GLY A 57 12.11 -12.39 4.83
N GLN A 58 12.25 -13.20 3.78
CA GLN A 58 12.38 -14.66 3.88
C GLN A 58 13.47 -15.13 2.90
N ASN A 59 14.53 -15.75 3.42
CA ASN A 59 15.63 -16.30 2.61
C ASN A 59 16.26 -15.30 1.61
N GLY A 60 16.36 -14.02 1.99
CA GLY A 60 16.93 -12.95 1.14
C GLY A 60 15.95 -12.34 0.13
N THR A 61 14.72 -12.84 0.04
CA THR A 61 13.64 -12.26 -0.76
C THR A 61 12.68 -11.49 0.14
N TYR A 62 12.16 -10.37 -0.35
CA TYR A 62 11.19 -9.54 0.39
C TYR A 62 9.81 -9.66 -0.22
N TYR A 63 8.80 -9.68 0.64
CA TYR A 63 7.41 -9.79 0.26
C TYR A 63 6.57 -8.73 0.97
N LEU A 64 5.54 -8.24 0.30
CA LEU A 64 4.41 -7.59 0.94
C LEU A 64 3.31 -8.63 1.15
N GLN A 65 2.83 -8.74 2.39
CA GLN A 65 1.62 -9.47 2.73
C GLN A 65 0.52 -8.47 3.09
N VAL A 66 -0.54 -8.40 2.29
CA VAL A 66 -1.69 -7.52 2.53
C VAL A 66 -2.97 -8.20 2.07
N ASN A 67 -4.05 -8.04 2.84
CA ASN A 67 -5.37 -8.60 2.51
C ASN A 67 -5.33 -10.12 2.19
N GLY A 68 -4.51 -10.88 2.93
CA GLY A 68 -4.32 -12.32 2.73
C GLY A 68 -3.47 -12.72 1.52
N VAL A 69 -3.02 -11.77 0.71
CA VAL A 69 -2.18 -12.02 -0.47
C VAL A 69 -0.72 -11.69 -0.15
N GLN A 70 0.19 -12.62 -0.46
CA GLN A 70 1.64 -12.41 -0.39
C GLN A 70 2.20 -12.20 -1.81
N LYS A 71 2.94 -11.10 -2.00
CA LYS A 71 3.59 -10.78 -3.28
C LYS A 71 5.03 -10.38 -3.07
N GLU A 72 5.89 -10.93 -3.91
CA GLU A 72 7.31 -10.60 -3.94
C GLU A 72 7.49 -9.13 -4.36
N ILE A 73 8.45 -8.47 -3.72
CA ILE A 73 8.87 -7.11 -4.06
C ILE A 73 9.99 -7.23 -5.09
N LEU A 74 9.70 -6.84 -6.33
CA LEU A 74 10.61 -6.97 -7.47
C LEU A 74 11.16 -5.62 -7.90
N GLY A 75 12.49 -5.50 -8.02
CA GLY A 75 13.12 -4.27 -8.52
C GLY A 75 12.73 -3.02 -7.72
N TYR A 76 12.57 -3.16 -6.40
CA TYR A 76 12.09 -2.12 -5.48
C TYR A 76 10.61 -1.73 -5.65
N THR A 77 9.87 -2.40 -6.53
CA THR A 77 8.43 -2.20 -6.73
C THR A 77 7.63 -3.13 -5.84
N VAL A 78 6.76 -2.54 -5.03
CA VAL A 78 5.78 -3.21 -4.18
C VAL A 78 4.45 -3.22 -4.89
N THR A 79 3.74 -4.35 -4.81
CA THR A 79 2.39 -4.53 -5.35
C THR A 79 1.44 -4.95 -4.24
N GLY A 80 0.54 -4.05 -3.84
CA GLY A 80 -0.53 -4.31 -2.88
C GLY A 80 -1.84 -4.64 -3.58
N PHE A 81 -2.54 -5.67 -3.10
CA PHE A 81 -3.88 -6.04 -3.56
C PHE A 81 -4.89 -5.62 -2.50
N ILE A 82 -5.65 -4.57 -2.77
CA ILE A 82 -6.60 -3.99 -1.84
C ILE A 82 -8.01 -4.19 -2.38
N LYS A 83 -8.93 -4.58 -1.50
CA LYS A 83 -10.33 -4.79 -1.87
C LYS A 83 -11.19 -3.71 -1.23
N LEU A 84 -11.97 -3.00 -2.04
CA LEU A 84 -12.95 -2.03 -1.60
C LEU A 84 -14.36 -2.58 -1.80
N SER A 85 -15.28 -2.28 -0.89
CA SER A 85 -16.72 -2.37 -1.19
C SER A 85 -17.13 -1.27 -2.17
N ASN A 86 -18.29 -1.40 -2.81
CA ASN A 86 -18.82 -0.35 -3.69
C ASN A 86 -18.98 1.01 -2.99
N VAL A 87 -19.39 1.01 -1.71
CA VAL A 87 -19.53 2.24 -0.92
C VAL A 87 -18.17 2.89 -0.68
N GLN A 88 -17.14 2.11 -0.34
CA GLN A 88 -15.79 2.62 -0.15
C GLN A 88 -15.20 3.14 -1.46
N ASN A 89 -15.39 2.41 -2.56
CA ASN A 89 -14.92 2.82 -3.89
C ASN A 89 -15.55 4.14 -4.35
N ALA A 90 -16.84 4.35 -4.06
CA ALA A 90 -17.52 5.61 -4.37
C ALA A 90 -17.15 6.76 -3.40
N GLY A 91 -16.71 6.42 -2.18
CA GLY A 91 -16.50 7.38 -1.10
C GLY A 91 -15.09 7.94 -0.99
N PHE A 92 -14.06 7.26 -1.51
CA PHE A 92 -12.68 7.75 -1.42
C PHE A 92 -12.36 8.75 -2.52
N HIS A 93 -11.60 9.79 -2.16
CA HIS A 93 -11.05 10.76 -3.10
C HIS A 93 -9.52 10.69 -3.17
N TYR A 94 -8.89 10.27 -2.07
CA TYR A 94 -7.46 10.19 -1.92
C TYR A 94 -7.05 8.78 -1.49
N LEU A 95 -5.98 8.27 -2.09
CA LEU A 95 -5.19 7.17 -1.57
C LEU A 95 -3.85 7.72 -1.14
N THR A 96 -3.53 7.61 0.15
CA THR A 96 -2.19 7.89 0.64
C THR A 96 -1.50 6.59 1.02
N VAL A 97 -0.25 6.44 0.58
CA VAL A 97 0.57 5.27 0.90
C VAL A 97 1.76 5.71 1.72
N PHE A 98 1.93 5.07 2.87
CA PHE A 98 3.05 5.30 3.78
C PHE A 98 3.85 4.02 3.96
N VAL A 99 5.16 4.15 4.18
CA VAL A 99 6.01 3.02 4.57
C VAL A 99 6.65 3.31 5.91
N GLU A 100 6.45 2.41 6.87
CA GLU A 100 7.09 2.43 8.17
C GLU A 100 8.35 1.56 8.12
N ASP A 101 9.44 2.08 8.68
CA ASP A 101 10.67 1.33 8.88
C ASP A 101 10.65 0.48 10.16
N ASN A 102 11.66 -0.36 10.34
CA ASN A 102 11.80 -1.26 11.49
C ASN A 102 11.93 -0.53 12.85
N ASN A 103 12.13 0.79 12.85
CA ASN A 103 12.21 1.62 14.06
C ASN A 103 10.91 2.39 14.32
N GLY A 104 9.87 2.24 13.48
CA GLY A 104 8.62 2.97 13.60
C GLY A 104 8.61 4.35 12.92
N LEU A 105 9.63 4.69 12.13
CA LEU A 105 9.67 5.95 11.39
C LEU A 105 8.90 5.82 10.08
N ILE A 106 8.01 6.76 9.80
CA ILE A 106 7.13 6.75 8.62
C ILE A 106 7.70 7.65 7.52
N SER A 107 7.83 7.13 6.31
CA SER A 107 8.05 7.93 5.10
C SER A 107 6.76 8.11 4.32
N VAL A 108 6.53 9.35 3.88
CA VAL A 108 5.38 9.76 3.08
C VAL A 108 5.87 10.31 1.74
N GLN A 109 5.24 9.92 0.64
CA GLN A 109 5.33 10.71 -0.59
C GLN A 109 3.93 11.01 -1.11
N ASN A 110 3.63 12.31 -1.22
CA ASN A 110 2.38 12.82 -1.76
C ASN A 110 2.50 12.83 -3.29
N SER A 111 1.60 12.12 -3.96
CA SER A 111 1.42 12.15 -5.42
C SER A 111 0.26 13.05 -5.81
#